data_AF-A0PEV9-F1
#
_entry.id   AF-A0PEV9-F1
#
_cell.length_a   1.000
_cell.length_b   1.000
_cell.length_c   1.000
_cell.angle_alpha   90.00
_cell.angle_beta   90.00
_cell.angle_gamma   90.00
#
_symmetry.space_group_name_H-M   'P 1'
#
loop_
_entity.id
_entity.type
_entity.pdbx_description
1 polymer ?
#
loop_
_entity_poly.entity_id
_entity_poly.type
_entity_poly.pdbx_seq_one_letter_code
_entity_poly.pdbx_strand_id
1 'polypeptide(L)'
;DVTYGWWAGNSGVTNRSGKFIAAHAAHTGLIAFGCGAATLVELAGFDPSLPMGHQSSLFLAHLASVGIGFDASGVWTGVGVANIAILHLILSMVYGAGGLMHSMLFAGDMQDSEVLQAQKFKLEWDNPDNQTFILGHHLIFFGVANIWFVEWARIHGIYDPAIGAVRQVEYNLNLTNIWNHQFDFLAIDSLEDVLGGHAFLAFLEITGGAFHIATKQVGEYTKFKGAGLLSAEGILSFSCAGLG
;
A
#
# COMPACT_ATOMS: atom_id res chain seq x y z
N ASP A 1 -4.86 -34.70 1.06
CA ASP A 1 -3.73 -33.88 1.51
C ASP A 1 -2.59 -33.89 0.52
N VAL A 2 -2.14 -32.69 0.12
CA VAL A 2 -0.94 -32.51 -0.68
C VAL A 2 0.23 -32.30 0.27
N THR A 3 1.32 -33.04 0.08
CA THR A 3 2.55 -32.87 0.87
C THR A 3 3.56 -32.10 0.04
N TYR A 4 3.98 -30.92 0.52
CA TYR A 4 5.00 -30.10 -0.11
C TYR A 4 6.40 -30.44 0.44
N GLY A 5 7.41 -30.39 -0.42
CA GLY A 5 8.81 -30.42 0.02
C GLY A 5 9.18 -29.12 0.76
N TRP A 6 10.26 -29.15 1.54
CA TRP A 6 10.70 -27.98 2.32
C TRP A 6 10.97 -26.73 1.46
N TRP A 7 11.39 -26.92 0.20
CA TRP A 7 11.61 -25.85 -0.77
C TRP A 7 10.33 -25.10 -1.19
N ALA A 8 9.13 -25.66 -0.94
CA ALA A 8 7.83 -24.98 -1.10
C ALA A 8 7.02 -25.01 0.20
N GLY A 9 7.70 -24.89 1.34
CA GLY A 9 7.02 -24.86 2.64
C GLY A 9 5.91 -23.80 2.71
N ASN A 10 6.09 -22.66 2.03
CA ASN A 10 5.11 -21.58 2.00
C ASN A 10 3.79 -21.97 1.29
N SER A 11 3.80 -22.93 0.37
CA SER A 11 2.56 -23.45 -0.25
C SER A 11 1.63 -24.11 0.78
N GLY A 12 2.15 -24.51 1.94
CA GLY A 12 1.38 -25.09 3.04
C GLY A 12 0.50 -24.09 3.82
N VAL A 13 0.62 -22.78 3.59
CA VAL A 13 -0.19 -21.77 4.30
C VAL A 13 -1.50 -21.43 3.59
N THR A 14 -1.71 -21.88 2.36
CA THR A 14 -2.85 -21.50 1.50
C THR A 14 -4.21 -21.86 2.11
N ASN A 15 -4.29 -22.97 2.86
CA ASN A 15 -5.51 -23.40 3.56
C ASN A 15 -5.46 -23.11 5.07
N ARG A 16 -4.61 -22.18 5.51
CA ARG A 16 -4.42 -21.85 6.94
C ARG A 16 -4.47 -20.34 7.10
N SER A 17 -5.68 -19.80 7.13
CA SER A 17 -5.90 -18.34 7.09
C SER A 17 -5.15 -17.58 8.19
N GLY A 18 -5.01 -18.13 9.39
CA GLY A 18 -4.21 -17.55 10.47
C GLY A 18 -2.72 -17.49 10.15
N LYS A 19 -2.16 -18.57 9.58
CA LYS A 19 -0.75 -18.59 9.13
C LYS A 19 -0.51 -17.73 7.90
N PHE A 20 -1.51 -17.62 7.02
CA PHE A 20 -1.47 -16.74 5.87
C PHE A 20 -1.39 -15.27 6.32
N ILE A 21 -2.24 -14.84 7.26
CA ILE A 21 -2.19 -13.51 7.88
C ILE A 21 -0.83 -13.29 8.56
N ALA A 22 -0.33 -14.26 9.32
CA ALA A 22 0.95 -14.18 9.99
C ALA A 22 2.10 -13.86 9.03
N ALA A 23 2.18 -14.59 7.91
CA ALA A 23 3.22 -14.41 6.90
C ALA A 23 3.18 -13.00 6.28
N HIS A 24 1.99 -12.52 5.91
CA HIS A 24 1.85 -11.20 5.30
C HIS A 24 2.14 -10.08 6.30
N ALA A 25 1.64 -10.16 7.53
CA ALA A 25 1.93 -9.17 8.57
C ALA A 25 3.43 -9.11 8.93
N ALA A 26 4.08 -10.26 9.06
CA ALA A 26 5.53 -10.30 9.30
C ALA A 26 6.32 -9.72 8.12
N HIS A 27 5.91 -10.00 6.88
CA HIS A 27 6.54 -9.44 5.69
C HIS A 27 6.35 -7.92 5.60
N THR A 28 5.16 -7.39 5.91
CA THR A 28 4.94 -5.93 6.05
C THR A 28 5.85 -5.33 7.12
N GLY A 29 6.10 -6.04 8.22
CA GLY A 29 7.09 -5.64 9.22
C GLY A 29 8.49 -5.52 8.65
N LEU A 30 8.93 -6.47 7.82
CA LEU A 30 10.23 -6.39 7.14
C LEU A 30 10.33 -5.21 6.17
N ILE A 31 9.26 -4.91 5.44
CA ILE A 31 9.20 -3.73 4.55
C ILE A 31 9.36 -2.44 5.37
N ALA A 32 8.56 -2.28 6.43
CA ALA A 32 8.64 -1.10 7.29
C ALA A 32 10.03 -0.96 7.96
N PHE A 33 10.61 -2.09 8.40
CA PHE A 33 11.96 -2.12 8.97
C PHE A 33 13.00 -1.66 7.94
N GLY A 34 12.92 -2.19 6.71
CA GLY A 34 13.80 -1.82 5.60
C GLY A 34 13.73 -0.33 5.29
N CYS A 35 12.53 0.23 5.14
CA CYS A 35 12.35 1.67 4.89
C CYS A 35 12.94 2.53 6.02
N GLY A 36 12.61 2.20 7.28
CA GLY A 36 13.10 2.96 8.44
C GLY A 36 14.63 2.90 8.60
N ALA A 37 15.20 1.69 8.52
CA ALA A 37 16.64 1.48 8.66
C ALA A 37 17.43 2.14 7.52
N ALA A 38 16.99 1.94 6.27
CA ALA A 38 17.65 2.52 5.11
C ALA A 38 17.61 4.05 5.14
N THR A 39 16.48 4.65 5.54
CA THR A 39 16.37 6.12 5.68
C THR A 39 17.37 6.66 6.71
N LEU A 40 17.56 5.98 7.85
CA LEU A 40 18.56 6.39 8.85
C LEU A 40 19.99 6.23 8.34
N VAL A 41 20.28 5.18 7.58
CA VAL A 41 21.59 4.98 6.96
C VAL A 41 21.89 6.08 5.95
N GLU A 42 20.94 6.41 5.08
CA GLU A 42 21.08 7.52 4.13
C GLU A 42 21.27 8.85 4.86
N LEU A 43 20.45 9.13 5.88
CA LEU A 43 20.55 10.36 6.67
C LEU A 43 21.91 10.50 7.37
N ALA A 44 22.45 9.41 7.90
CA ALA A 44 23.74 9.42 8.60
C ALA A 44 24.93 9.72 7.66
N GLY A 45 24.82 9.34 6.40
CA GLY A 45 25.84 9.60 5.37
C GLY A 45 25.58 10.82 4.49
N PHE A 46 24.48 11.55 4.72
CA PHE A 46 24.04 12.62 3.84
C PHE A 46 24.91 13.88 3.97
N ASP A 47 25.47 14.33 2.85
CA ASP A 47 26.18 15.61 2.75
C ASP A 47 25.29 16.68 2.06
N PRO A 48 24.80 17.70 2.78
CA PRO A 48 23.96 18.74 2.21
C PRO A 48 24.70 19.66 1.23
N SER A 49 26.04 19.61 1.15
CA SER A 49 26.81 20.39 0.18
C SER A 49 26.79 19.78 -1.23
N LEU A 50 26.37 18.52 -1.35
CA LEU A 50 26.27 17.79 -2.60
C LEU A 50 24.80 17.60 -2.99
N PRO A 51 24.45 17.65 -4.30
CA PRO A 51 23.10 17.34 -4.75
C PRO A 51 22.66 15.93 -4.33
N MET A 52 21.39 15.77 -3.93
CA MET A 52 20.84 14.45 -3.52
C MET A 52 21.01 13.39 -4.60
N GLY A 53 20.83 13.75 -5.88
CA GLY A 53 20.97 12.83 -7.01
C GLY A 53 22.39 12.33 -7.28
N HIS A 54 23.42 12.92 -6.64
CA HIS A 54 24.81 12.47 -6.74
C HIS A 54 25.23 11.58 -5.56
N GLN A 55 24.32 11.30 -4.64
CA GLN A 55 24.53 10.49 -3.44
C GLN A 55 23.48 9.38 -3.36
N SER A 56 23.73 8.34 -2.56
CA SER A 56 22.73 7.30 -2.31
C SER A 56 21.60 7.86 -1.43
N SER A 57 20.62 8.51 -2.07
CA SER A 57 19.54 9.26 -1.41
C SER A 57 18.17 8.80 -1.90
N LEU A 58 17.92 7.49 -2.00
CA LEU A 58 16.65 6.98 -2.51
C LEU A 58 15.49 7.35 -1.57
N PHE A 59 15.61 7.01 -0.28
CA PHE A 59 14.57 7.27 0.70
C PHE A 59 14.50 8.76 1.06
N LEU A 60 15.65 9.43 1.16
CA LEU A 60 15.70 10.87 1.39
C LEU A 60 15.05 11.66 0.25
N ALA A 61 15.27 11.28 -1.01
CA ALA A 61 14.64 11.95 -2.15
C ALA A 61 13.11 11.77 -2.16
N HIS A 62 12.60 10.62 -1.74
CA HIS A 62 11.15 10.40 -1.61
C HIS A 62 10.53 11.24 -0.47
N LEU A 63 11.24 11.44 0.63
CA LEU A 63 10.78 12.33 1.70
C LEU A 63 10.85 13.80 1.25
N ALA A 64 11.92 14.17 0.56
CA ALA A 64 12.11 15.50 0.00
C ALA A 64 11.00 15.86 -1.01
N SER A 65 10.58 14.93 -1.86
CA SER A 65 9.51 15.20 -2.85
C SER A 65 8.18 15.53 -2.19
N VAL A 66 7.86 14.92 -1.04
CA VAL A 66 6.68 15.26 -0.23
C VAL A 66 6.92 16.41 0.75
N GLY A 67 8.02 17.15 0.61
CA GLY A 67 8.33 18.36 1.39
C GLY A 67 8.92 18.11 2.79
N ILE A 68 9.20 16.85 3.16
CA ILE A 68 9.79 16.51 4.46
C ILE A 68 11.30 16.75 4.40
N GLY A 69 11.84 17.40 5.42
CA GLY A 69 13.25 17.80 5.48
C GLY A 69 13.53 19.22 5.00
N PHE A 70 12.51 19.95 4.54
CA PHE A 70 12.61 21.37 4.18
C PHE A 70 11.98 22.26 5.24
N ASP A 71 12.49 23.49 5.37
CA ASP A 71 11.79 24.55 6.10
C ASP A 71 10.82 25.33 5.20
N ALA A 72 10.12 26.31 5.79
CA ALA A 72 9.15 27.15 5.07
C ALA A 72 9.79 28.03 3.97
N SER A 73 11.12 28.19 3.98
CA SER A 73 11.88 28.88 2.92
C SER A 73 12.42 27.93 1.84
N GLY A 74 12.08 26.64 1.90
CA GLY A 74 12.55 25.63 0.94
C GLY A 74 14.01 25.23 1.12
N VAL A 75 14.62 25.54 2.26
CA VAL A 75 15.99 25.15 2.58
C VAL A 75 15.99 23.78 3.23
N TRP A 76 16.89 22.90 2.79
CA TRP A 76 17.05 21.60 3.41
C TRP A 76 17.60 21.73 4.83
N THR A 77 16.82 21.27 5.81
CA THR A 77 17.15 21.21 7.23
C THR A 77 17.24 19.79 7.77
N GLY A 78 16.69 18.81 7.04
CA GLY A 78 16.55 17.42 7.50
C GLY A 78 15.50 17.24 8.62
N VAL A 79 14.78 18.30 9.00
CA VAL A 79 13.75 18.24 10.04
C VAL A 79 12.65 17.27 9.63
N GLY A 80 12.29 16.37 10.54
CA GLY A 80 11.23 15.37 10.33
C GLY A 80 11.69 14.06 9.70
N VAL A 81 12.84 14.01 9.01
CA VAL A 81 13.35 12.78 8.37
C VAL A 81 13.56 11.66 9.38
N ALA A 82 14.29 11.95 10.47
CA ALA A 82 14.52 10.97 11.53
C ALA A 82 13.22 10.52 12.21
N ASN A 83 12.24 11.42 12.35
CA ASN A 83 10.94 11.09 12.96
C ASN A 83 10.19 10.05 12.12
N ILE A 84 10.14 10.24 10.79
CA ILE A 84 9.50 9.29 9.87
C ILE A 84 10.24 7.95 9.89
N ALA A 85 11.58 7.98 9.85
CA ALA A 85 12.38 6.75 9.87
C ALA A 85 12.16 5.95 11.16
N ILE A 86 12.17 6.62 12.32
CA ILE A 86 11.92 6.00 13.63
C ILE A 86 10.48 5.49 13.72
N LEU A 87 9.49 6.24 13.20
CA LEU A 87 8.10 5.79 13.16
C LEU A 87 7.99 4.46 12.39
N HIS A 88 8.64 4.34 11.24
CA HIS A 88 8.67 3.08 10.47
C HIS A 88 9.30 1.92 11.26
N LEU A 89 10.38 2.16 12.01
CA LEU A 89 11.00 1.16 12.88
C LEU A 89 10.11 0.74 14.06
N ILE A 90 9.33 1.68 14.62
CA ILE A 90 8.36 1.35 15.66
C ILE A 90 7.23 0.50 15.08
N LEU A 91 6.67 0.91 13.93
CA LEU A 91 5.62 0.16 13.26
C LEU A 91 6.09 -1.22 12.80
N SER A 92 7.34 -1.37 12.38
CA SER A 92 7.89 -2.68 12.03
C SER A 92 7.88 -3.66 13.20
N MET A 93 8.13 -3.18 14.42
CA MET A 93 8.02 -4.00 15.63
C MET A 93 6.57 -4.42 15.89
N VAL A 94 5.60 -3.52 15.69
CA VAL A 94 4.17 -3.82 15.85
C VAL A 94 3.71 -4.88 14.84
N TYR A 95 4.07 -4.73 13.56
CA TYR A 95 3.75 -5.72 12.52
C TYR A 95 4.45 -7.05 12.77
N GLY A 96 5.73 -7.05 13.17
CA GLY A 96 6.47 -8.26 13.51
C GLY A 96 5.86 -8.99 14.70
N ALA A 97 5.48 -8.27 15.76
CA ALA A 97 4.77 -8.84 16.91
C ALA A 97 3.42 -9.43 16.49
N GLY A 98 2.64 -8.72 15.67
CA GLY A 98 1.40 -9.23 15.09
C GLY A 98 1.60 -10.52 14.30
N GLY A 99 2.60 -10.57 13.42
CA GLY A 99 2.96 -11.77 12.66
C GLY A 99 3.32 -12.94 13.57
N LEU A 100 4.14 -12.71 14.60
CA LEU A 100 4.49 -13.75 15.58
C LEU A 100 3.29 -14.24 16.40
N MET A 101 2.39 -13.34 16.82
CA MET A 101 1.18 -13.73 17.54
C MET A 101 0.27 -14.63 16.69
N HIS A 102 0.01 -14.27 15.42
CA HIS A 102 -0.76 -15.11 14.50
C HIS A 102 -0.04 -16.44 14.17
N SER A 103 1.29 -16.44 14.17
CA SER A 103 2.09 -17.64 13.91
C SER A 103 2.20 -18.59 15.10
N MET A 104 2.20 -18.09 16.35
CA MET A 104 2.54 -18.89 17.52
C MET A 104 1.40 -19.05 18.53
N LEU A 105 0.52 -18.05 18.65
CA LEU A 105 -0.48 -18.00 19.73
C LEU A 105 -1.90 -18.23 19.23
N PHE A 106 -2.24 -17.72 18.04
CA PHE A 106 -3.60 -17.84 17.50
C PHE A 106 -3.79 -19.11 16.66
N ALA A 107 -5.06 -19.43 16.42
CA ALA A 107 -5.46 -20.57 15.60
C ALA A 107 -4.80 -20.53 14.23
N GLY A 108 -4.38 -21.71 13.73
CA GLY A 108 -3.75 -21.83 12.41
C GLY A 108 -4.71 -21.47 11.28
N ASP A 109 -5.98 -21.78 11.47
CA ASP A 109 -7.10 -21.33 10.63
C ASP A 109 -8.06 -20.48 11.48
N MET A 110 -8.47 -19.32 10.97
CA MET A 110 -9.37 -18.39 11.64
C MET A 110 -10.77 -18.97 11.84
N GLN A 111 -11.16 -19.97 11.03
CA GLN A 111 -12.41 -20.70 11.23
C GLN A 111 -12.45 -21.48 12.55
N ASP A 112 -11.28 -21.90 13.06
CA ASP A 112 -11.14 -22.62 14.32
C ASP A 112 -10.99 -21.67 15.53
N SER A 113 -11.10 -20.36 15.31
CA SER A 113 -10.97 -19.37 16.38
C SER A 113 -12.16 -19.43 17.34
N GLU A 114 -11.88 -19.30 18.64
CA GLU A 114 -12.89 -19.14 19.69
C GLU A 114 -13.62 -17.78 19.61
N VAL A 115 -13.03 -16.81 18.89
CA VAL A 115 -13.60 -15.48 18.70
C VAL A 115 -14.47 -15.47 17.43
N LEU A 116 -15.79 -15.35 17.59
CA LEU A 116 -16.76 -15.36 16.49
C LEU A 116 -16.47 -14.31 15.40
N GLN A 117 -15.95 -13.15 15.78
CA GLN A 117 -15.57 -12.10 14.82
C GLN A 117 -14.37 -12.51 13.98
N ALA A 118 -13.41 -13.25 14.56
CA ALA A 118 -12.22 -13.71 13.86
C ALA A 118 -12.56 -14.75 12.77
N GLN A 119 -13.61 -15.55 12.97
CA GLN A 119 -14.08 -16.53 11.98
C GLN A 119 -14.54 -15.89 10.65
N LYS A 120 -14.84 -14.58 10.64
CA LYS A 120 -15.15 -13.83 9.42
C LYS A 120 -13.93 -13.66 8.49
N PHE A 121 -12.72 -13.78 9.03
CA PHE A 121 -11.45 -13.67 8.30
C PHE A 121 -11.00 -15.02 7.69
N LYS A 122 -11.97 -15.88 7.37
CA LYS A 122 -11.72 -17.11 6.63
C LYS A 122 -11.29 -16.82 5.20
N LEU A 123 -10.47 -17.69 4.63
CA LEU A 123 -10.06 -17.65 3.23
C LEU A 123 -10.73 -18.79 2.47
N GLU A 124 -11.69 -18.44 1.62
CA GLU A 124 -12.38 -19.36 0.73
C GLU A 124 -12.05 -18.96 -0.71
N TRP A 125 -11.02 -19.60 -1.27
CA TRP A 125 -10.46 -19.21 -2.57
C TRP A 125 -11.51 -19.22 -3.68
N ASP A 126 -12.29 -20.30 -3.79
CA ASP A 126 -13.29 -20.46 -4.85
C ASP A 126 -14.61 -19.69 -4.59
N ASN A 127 -14.72 -18.99 -3.45
CA ASN A 127 -15.88 -18.20 -3.10
C ASN A 127 -15.66 -16.73 -3.52
N PRO A 128 -16.26 -16.28 -4.64
CA PRO A 128 -16.07 -14.92 -5.12
C PRO A 128 -16.54 -13.86 -4.11
N ASP A 129 -17.59 -14.13 -3.34
CA ASP A 129 -18.09 -13.15 -2.36
C ASP A 129 -17.12 -12.97 -1.18
N ASN A 130 -16.39 -14.02 -0.79
CA ASN A 130 -15.33 -13.92 0.22
C ASN A 130 -14.15 -13.09 -0.32
N GLN A 131 -13.73 -13.36 -1.56
CA GLN A 131 -12.62 -12.63 -2.19
C GLN A 131 -12.95 -11.15 -2.43
N THR A 132 -14.15 -10.82 -2.93
CA THR A 132 -14.55 -9.43 -3.16
C THR A 132 -14.73 -8.66 -1.86
N PHE A 133 -15.21 -9.31 -0.79
CA PHE A 133 -15.30 -8.69 0.52
C PHE A 133 -13.92 -8.26 1.05
N ILE A 134 -12.90 -9.12 0.91
CA ILE A 134 -11.53 -8.79 1.30
C ILE A 134 -10.97 -7.69 0.41
N LEU A 135 -11.11 -7.81 -0.92
CA LEU A 135 -10.66 -6.81 -1.88
C LEU A 135 -11.26 -5.43 -1.59
N GLY A 136 -12.56 -5.36 -1.32
CA GLY A 136 -13.25 -4.10 -1.11
C GLY A 136 -12.73 -3.32 0.10
N HIS A 137 -12.33 -4.00 1.18
CA HIS A 137 -11.69 -3.35 2.33
C HIS A 137 -10.31 -2.79 1.96
N HIS A 138 -9.51 -3.51 1.18
CA HIS A 138 -8.20 -3.04 0.74
C HIS A 138 -8.32 -1.82 -0.18
N LEU A 139 -9.28 -1.81 -1.10
CA LEU A 139 -9.56 -0.65 -1.95
C LEU A 139 -9.90 0.59 -1.14
N ILE A 140 -10.68 0.47 -0.06
CA ILE A 140 -10.95 1.61 0.84
C ILE A 140 -9.66 2.13 1.46
N PHE A 141 -8.73 1.27 1.90
CA PHE A 141 -7.45 1.71 2.46
C PHE A 141 -6.56 2.42 1.42
N PHE A 142 -6.55 1.95 0.17
CA PHE A 142 -5.85 2.66 -0.92
C PHE A 142 -6.46 4.04 -1.18
N GLY A 143 -7.79 4.13 -1.19
CA GLY A 143 -8.46 5.41 -1.38
C GLY A 143 -8.19 6.40 -0.24
N VAL A 144 -8.14 5.93 1.02
CA VAL A 144 -7.74 6.75 2.16
C VAL A 144 -6.29 7.23 2.04
N ALA A 145 -5.38 6.38 1.55
CA ALA A 145 -3.98 6.78 1.31
C ALA A 145 -3.88 7.88 0.24
N ASN A 146 -4.67 7.79 -0.84
CA ASN A 146 -4.77 8.85 -1.84
C ASN A 146 -5.29 10.16 -1.25
N ILE A 147 -6.30 10.12 -0.38
CA ILE A 147 -6.79 11.31 0.35
C ILE A 147 -5.68 11.91 1.22
N TRP A 148 -4.94 11.08 1.96
CA TRP A 148 -3.82 11.57 2.77
C TRP A 148 -2.76 12.27 1.94
N PHE A 149 -2.41 11.74 0.77
CA PHE A 149 -1.44 12.40 -0.12
C PHE A 149 -1.95 13.76 -0.63
N VAL A 150 -3.19 13.82 -1.10
CA VAL A 150 -3.81 15.06 -1.60
C VAL A 150 -3.93 16.11 -0.50
N GLU A 151 -4.44 15.75 0.67
CA GLU A 151 -4.59 16.66 1.79
C GLU A 151 -3.24 17.06 2.39
N TRP A 152 -2.24 16.18 2.36
CA TRP A 152 -0.87 16.53 2.73
C TRP A 152 -0.33 17.66 1.86
N ALA A 153 -0.44 17.52 0.53
CA ALA A 153 0.01 18.53 -0.41
C ALA A 153 -0.77 19.85 -0.31
N ARG A 154 -2.07 19.78 0.02
CA ARG A 154 -2.90 20.98 0.22
C ARG A 154 -2.57 21.73 1.51
N ILE A 155 -2.33 21.01 2.62
CA ILE A 155 -2.16 21.61 3.95
C ILE A 155 -0.69 21.95 4.25
N HIS A 156 0.23 21.03 3.97
CA HIS A 156 1.65 21.18 4.30
C HIS A 156 2.47 21.63 3.10
N GLY A 157 2.05 21.24 1.90
CA GLY A 157 2.80 21.45 0.68
C GLY A 157 3.75 20.31 0.34
N ILE A 158 4.12 20.25 -0.94
CA ILE A 158 5.11 19.31 -1.50
C ILE A 158 6.12 20.08 -2.33
N TYR A 159 7.25 19.45 -2.64
CA TYR A 159 8.32 20.10 -3.39
C TYR A 159 7.93 20.30 -4.86
N ASP A 160 7.97 21.55 -5.32
CA ASP A 160 7.77 21.90 -6.72
C ASP A 160 9.13 22.20 -7.40
N PRO A 161 9.57 21.36 -8.34
CA PRO A 161 10.84 21.54 -9.03
C PRO A 161 10.88 22.77 -9.95
N ALA A 162 9.73 23.28 -10.43
CA ALA A 162 9.67 24.44 -11.30
C ALA A 162 10.04 25.74 -10.56
N ILE A 163 9.74 25.82 -9.27
CA ILE A 163 10.09 26.97 -8.42
C ILE A 163 11.22 26.66 -7.43
N GLY A 164 11.60 25.39 -7.27
CA GLY A 164 12.67 24.96 -6.37
C GLY A 164 12.32 25.11 -4.89
N ALA A 165 11.04 24.98 -4.52
CA ALA A 165 10.57 25.19 -3.15
C ALA A 165 9.36 24.31 -2.83
N VAL A 166 9.11 24.09 -1.54
CA VAL A 166 7.87 23.46 -1.07
C VAL A 166 6.74 24.48 -1.14
N ARG A 167 5.63 24.09 -1.76
CA ARG A 167 4.41 24.91 -1.78
C ARG A 167 3.17 24.08 -1.56
N GLN A 168 2.15 24.73 -1.02
CA GLN A 168 0.80 24.17 -1.03
C GLN A 168 0.30 24.07 -2.47
N VAL A 169 -0.42 22.99 -2.76
CA VAL A 169 -0.95 22.70 -4.08
C VAL A 169 -2.45 22.42 -3.96
N GLU A 170 -3.24 23.18 -4.70
CA GLU A 170 -4.68 22.94 -4.85
C GLU A 170 -4.89 22.00 -6.05
N TYR A 171 -5.58 20.90 -5.85
CA TYR A 171 -5.76 19.87 -6.87
C TYR A 171 -6.75 20.29 -7.98
N ASN A 172 -6.51 19.86 -9.22
CA ASN A 172 -7.38 20.15 -10.37
C ASN A 172 -8.36 18.99 -10.66
N LEU A 173 -9.66 19.17 -10.40
CA LEU A 173 -10.69 18.15 -10.67
C LEU A 173 -11.33 18.26 -12.07
N ASN A 174 -10.63 18.82 -13.06
CA ASN A 174 -11.12 18.81 -14.43
C ASN A 174 -11.11 17.38 -15.01
N LEU A 175 -12.29 16.74 -15.04
CA LEU A 175 -12.45 15.36 -15.51
C LEU A 175 -12.02 15.14 -16.96
N THR A 176 -12.11 16.17 -17.81
CA THR A 176 -11.63 16.08 -19.20
C THR A 176 -10.11 15.96 -19.24
N ASN A 177 -9.41 16.74 -18.42
CA ASN A 177 -7.95 16.66 -18.33
C ASN A 177 -7.53 15.28 -17.78
N ILE A 178 -8.14 14.85 -16.67
CA ILE A 178 -7.87 13.53 -16.07
C ILE A 178 -8.09 12.41 -17.07
N TRP A 179 -9.20 12.46 -17.84
CA TRP A 179 -9.48 11.47 -18.88
C TRP A 179 -8.43 11.48 -19.99
N ASN A 180 -8.03 12.65 -20.49
CA ASN A 180 -7.04 12.76 -21.55
C ASN A 180 -5.66 12.25 -21.10
N HIS A 181 -5.33 12.43 -19.81
CA HIS A 181 -4.06 11.97 -19.23
C HIS A 181 -3.86 10.46 -19.25
N GLN A 182 -4.89 9.64 -19.51
CA GLN A 182 -4.69 8.20 -19.71
C GLN A 182 -3.74 7.86 -20.87
N PHE A 183 -3.57 8.78 -21.84
CA PHE A 183 -2.73 8.57 -23.03
C PHE A 183 -1.37 9.28 -22.96
N ASP A 184 -1.22 10.29 -22.09
CA ASP A 184 0.00 11.08 -21.95
C ASP A 184 0.47 11.22 -20.49
N PHE A 185 0.12 10.27 -19.62
CA PHE A 185 0.43 10.30 -18.17
C PHE A 185 1.92 10.49 -17.83
N LEU A 186 2.85 10.16 -18.74
CA LEU A 186 4.28 10.39 -18.56
C LEU A 186 4.70 11.84 -18.81
N ALA A 187 3.85 12.64 -19.46
CA ALA A 187 4.10 14.02 -19.84
C ALA A 187 3.40 15.04 -18.92
N ILE A 188 2.74 14.58 -17.84
CA ILE A 188 2.14 15.47 -16.85
C ILE A 188 3.25 16.31 -16.20
N ASP A 189 3.12 17.63 -16.29
CA ASP A 189 4.11 18.61 -15.83
C ASP A 189 3.57 19.57 -14.75
N SER A 190 2.33 19.35 -14.28
CA SER A 190 1.70 20.13 -13.21
C SER A 190 1.42 19.29 -11.96
N LEU A 191 1.70 19.84 -10.78
CA LEU A 191 1.37 19.16 -9.51
C LEU A 191 -0.15 19.15 -9.27
N GLU A 192 -0.84 20.18 -9.75
CA GLU A 192 -2.29 20.33 -9.70
C GLU A 192 -3.00 19.14 -10.37
N ASP A 193 -2.54 18.72 -11.56
CA ASP A 193 -3.10 17.58 -12.29
C ASP A 193 -2.69 16.24 -11.65
N VAL A 194 -1.47 16.12 -11.14
CA VAL A 194 -1.04 14.94 -10.36
C VAL A 194 -1.97 14.73 -9.16
N LEU A 195 -2.20 15.75 -8.35
CA LEU A 195 -3.07 15.64 -7.18
C LEU A 195 -4.55 15.50 -7.57
N GLY A 196 -4.97 16.14 -8.67
CA GLY A 196 -6.31 15.96 -9.23
C GLY A 196 -6.61 14.51 -9.61
N GLY A 197 -5.64 13.83 -10.24
CA GLY A 197 -5.70 12.41 -10.54
C GLY A 197 -5.80 11.53 -9.30
N HIS A 198 -5.01 11.80 -8.25
CA HIS A 198 -5.08 11.05 -6.99
C HIS A 198 -6.40 11.29 -6.24
N ALA A 199 -6.95 12.50 -6.28
CA ALA A 199 -8.26 12.81 -5.71
C ALA A 199 -9.39 12.06 -6.44
N PHE A 200 -9.33 11.97 -7.77
CA PHE A 200 -10.26 11.17 -8.57
C PHE A 200 -10.10 9.66 -8.29
N LEU A 201 -8.86 9.17 -8.18
CA LEU A 201 -8.57 7.78 -7.85
C LEU A 201 -9.10 7.41 -6.45
N ALA A 202 -8.94 8.28 -5.46
CA ALA A 202 -9.51 8.08 -4.13
C ALA A 202 -11.03 7.85 -4.17
N PHE A 203 -11.74 8.65 -4.96
CA PHE A 203 -13.18 8.48 -5.14
C PHE A 203 -13.51 7.11 -5.77
N LEU A 204 -12.81 6.73 -6.85
CA LEU A 204 -13.02 5.44 -7.52
C LEU A 204 -12.71 4.24 -6.61
N GLU A 205 -11.61 4.28 -5.87
CA GLU A 205 -11.20 3.19 -4.98
C GLU A 205 -12.16 3.03 -3.79
N ILE A 206 -12.61 4.13 -3.17
CA ILE A 206 -13.56 4.07 -2.06
C ILE A 206 -14.94 3.60 -2.54
N THR A 207 -15.44 4.15 -3.65
CA THR A 207 -16.74 3.74 -4.19
C THR A 207 -16.72 2.32 -4.73
N GLY A 208 -15.66 1.92 -5.43
CA GLY A 208 -15.42 0.55 -5.87
C GLY A 208 -15.27 -0.42 -4.69
N GLY A 209 -14.55 -0.01 -3.64
CA GLY A 209 -14.40 -0.78 -2.41
C GLY A 209 -15.73 -1.00 -1.69
N ALA A 210 -16.52 0.07 -1.53
CA ALA A 210 -17.87 0.00 -0.98
C ALA A 210 -18.78 -0.89 -1.83
N PHE A 211 -18.70 -0.80 -3.15
CA PHE A 211 -19.44 -1.66 -4.08
C PHE A 211 -19.06 -3.14 -3.88
N HIS A 212 -17.77 -3.47 -3.82
CA HIS A 212 -17.28 -4.84 -3.61
C HIS A 212 -17.68 -5.44 -2.25
N ILE A 213 -17.85 -4.59 -1.21
CA ILE A 213 -18.35 -5.02 0.11
C ILE A 213 -19.87 -5.20 0.09
N ALA A 214 -20.60 -4.29 -0.55
CA ALA A 214 -22.07 -4.23 -0.48
C ALA A 214 -22.76 -5.18 -1.47
N THR A 215 -22.06 -5.62 -2.52
CA THR A 215 -22.61 -6.48 -3.56
C THR A 215 -22.07 -7.90 -3.50
N LYS A 216 -22.81 -8.81 -4.13
CA LYS A 216 -22.47 -10.24 -4.26
C LYS A 216 -22.70 -10.67 -5.70
N GLN A 217 -22.15 -11.82 -6.07
CA GLN A 217 -22.41 -12.39 -7.39
C GLN A 217 -23.92 -12.58 -7.62
N VAL A 218 -24.43 -12.05 -8.73
CA VAL A 218 -25.84 -12.18 -9.10
C VAL A 218 -26.03 -13.46 -9.90
N GLY A 219 -26.88 -14.36 -9.41
CA GLY A 219 -27.17 -15.66 -10.04
C GLY A 219 -26.05 -16.68 -9.89
N GLU A 220 -26.15 -17.81 -10.60
CA GLU A 220 -25.18 -18.91 -10.49
C GLU A 220 -23.76 -18.49 -10.93
N TYR A 221 -22.75 -18.89 -10.16
CA TYR A 221 -21.34 -18.66 -10.48
C TYR A 221 -20.86 -19.68 -11.52
N THR A 222 -21.00 -19.32 -12.79
CA THR A 222 -20.66 -20.19 -13.92
C THR A 222 -19.22 -19.99 -14.37
N LYS A 223 -18.70 -20.89 -15.22
CA LYS A 223 -17.37 -20.74 -15.84
C LYS A 223 -17.21 -19.41 -16.59
N PHE A 224 -18.28 -18.90 -17.20
CA PHE A 224 -18.28 -17.59 -17.87
C PHE A 224 -18.09 -16.42 -16.89
N LYS A 225 -18.49 -16.59 -15.62
CA LYS A 225 -18.24 -15.62 -14.54
C LYS A 225 -16.90 -15.86 -13.84
N GLY A 226 -16.12 -16.85 -14.27
CA GLY A 226 -14.79 -17.15 -13.73
C GLY A 226 -14.73 -18.36 -12.80
N ALA A 227 -15.79 -19.18 -12.71
CA ALA A 227 -15.74 -20.38 -11.88
C ALA A 227 -14.58 -21.30 -12.29
N GLY A 228 -13.78 -21.69 -11.29
CA GLY A 228 -12.55 -22.47 -11.47
C GLY A 228 -11.28 -21.63 -11.69
N LEU A 229 -11.37 -20.30 -11.77
CA LEU A 229 -10.21 -19.40 -11.91
C LEU A 229 -9.70 -18.85 -10.58
N LEU A 230 -10.54 -18.79 -9.55
CA LEU A 230 -10.19 -18.23 -8.24
C LEU A 230 -9.44 -19.21 -7.33
N SER A 231 -8.49 -19.98 -7.86
CA SER A 231 -7.58 -20.72 -6.98
C SER A 231 -6.63 -19.75 -6.25
N ALA A 232 -6.04 -20.18 -5.14
CA ALA A 232 -5.03 -19.38 -4.42
C ALA A 232 -3.90 -18.89 -5.36
N GLU A 233 -3.44 -19.78 -6.24
CA GLU A 233 -2.41 -19.49 -7.23
C GLU A 233 -2.92 -18.60 -8.37
N GLY A 234 -4.18 -18.78 -8.80
CA GLY A 234 -4.84 -17.91 -9.76
C GLY A 234 -4.87 -16.46 -9.28
N ILE A 235 -5.36 -16.23 -8.06
CA ILE A 235 -5.39 -14.90 -7.45
C ILE A 235 -3.97 -14.33 -7.31
N LEU A 236 -3.01 -15.12 -6.81
CA LEU A 236 -1.62 -14.69 -6.71
C LEU A 236 -1.05 -14.29 -8.08
N SER A 237 -1.32 -15.06 -9.14
CA SER A 237 -0.83 -14.79 -10.48
C SER A 237 -1.40 -13.49 -11.06
N PHE A 238 -2.68 -13.19 -10.81
CA PHE A 238 -3.28 -11.91 -11.21
C PHE A 238 -2.62 -10.73 -10.45
N SER A 239 -2.34 -10.90 -9.16
CA SER A 239 -1.61 -9.89 -8.39
C SER A 239 -0.16 -9.71 -8.88
N CYS A 240 0.55 -10.79 -9.21
CA CYS A 240 1.89 -10.71 -9.80
C CYS A 240 1.88 -10.03 -11.17
N ALA A 241 0.90 -10.34 -12.02
CA ALA A 241 0.73 -9.66 -13.31
C ALA A 241 0.32 -8.20 -13.16
N GLY A 242 -0.38 -7.82 -12.09
CA GLY A 242 -0.68 -6.42 -11.79
C GLY A 242 0.53 -5.63 -11.27
N LEU A 243 1.50 -6.31 -10.64
CA LEU A 243 2.74 -5.70 -10.15
C LEU A 243 3.85 -5.62 -11.21
N GLY A 244 3.92 -6.60 -12.12
CA GLY A 244 4.96 -6.73 -13.15
C GLY A 244 4.65 -5.97 -14.42
#